data_AF-A0A537YPG8-F1
#
_entry.id   AF-A0A537YPG8-F1
#
_cell.length_a   1.000
_cell.length_b   1.000
_cell.length_c   1.000
_cell.angle_alpha   90.00
_cell.angle_beta   90.00
_cell.angle_gamma   90.00
#
_symmetry.space_group_name_H-M   'P 1'
#
loop_
_entity.id
_entity.type
_entity.pdbx_description
1 polymer ?
#
loop_
_entity_poly.entity_id
_entity_poly.type
_entity_poly.pdbx_seq_one_letter_code
_entity_poly.pdbx_strand_id
1 'polypeptide(L)'
;MSRDLRMREAQSAEGLAPGSAALLLPEPSDVGVETGGRPIRSQWRFVLRRFLRHRVALIAALFLIGFAVFAVVWPHVSSNGVNPPITRALSAHAREGPSWSHPFGTDQLGRDQFARVLDATKKSLVIGFGAAALSTLVGVIVGGLAG
;
A
#
# COMPACT_ATOMS: atom_id res chain seq x y z
N MET A 1 89.81 -13.06 -23.43
CA MET A 1 89.18 -11.93 -22.73
C MET A 1 87.72 -11.78 -23.20
N SER A 2 86.79 -12.59 -22.66
CA SER A 2 85.32 -12.33 -22.69
C SER A 2 84.43 -13.54 -22.30
N ARG A 3 84.96 -14.76 -22.10
CA ARG A 3 84.14 -15.95 -21.79
C ARG A 3 83.94 -16.28 -20.29
N ASP A 4 84.71 -15.67 -19.40
CA ASP A 4 84.64 -15.97 -17.95
C ASP A 4 83.55 -15.20 -17.19
N LEU A 5 82.85 -14.26 -17.84
CA LEU A 5 81.82 -13.46 -17.19
C LEU A 5 80.46 -14.16 -17.06
N ARG A 6 80.20 -15.22 -17.84
CA ARG A 6 78.93 -15.99 -17.74
C ARG A 6 78.89 -16.96 -16.56
N MET A 7 80.04 -17.31 -15.98
CA MET A 7 80.08 -18.26 -14.86
C MET A 7 79.80 -17.60 -13.50
N ARG A 8 79.71 -16.26 -13.42
CA ARG A 8 79.34 -15.52 -12.20
C ARG A 8 77.83 -15.28 -12.06
N GLU A 9 77.06 -15.41 -13.12
CA GLU A 9 75.59 -15.28 -13.06
C GLU A 9 74.93 -16.50 -12.43
N ALA A 10 75.53 -17.69 -12.54
CA ALA A 10 74.96 -18.93 -12.01
C ALA A 10 75.13 -19.11 -10.48
N GLN A 11 75.98 -18.32 -9.83
CA GLN A 11 76.17 -18.37 -8.36
C GLN A 11 75.30 -17.37 -7.57
N SER A 12 74.43 -16.60 -8.25
CA SER A 12 73.44 -15.75 -7.56
C SER A 12 72.15 -16.50 -7.20
N ALA A 13 72.13 -17.83 -7.34
CA ALA A 13 70.96 -18.67 -7.10
C ALA A 13 70.83 -19.23 -5.66
N GLU A 14 71.67 -18.83 -4.71
CA GLU A 14 71.70 -19.44 -3.38
C GLU A 14 71.69 -18.40 -2.25
N GLY A 15 70.52 -17.82 -1.95
CA GLY A 15 70.46 -16.88 -0.83
C GLY A 15 69.19 -16.10 -0.52
N LEU A 16 68.00 -16.41 -1.09
CA LEU A 16 66.77 -15.76 -0.65
C LEU A 16 65.73 -16.77 -0.20
N ALA A 17 65.55 -16.79 1.11
CA ALA A 17 64.70 -17.68 1.88
C ALA A 17 63.24 -17.75 1.37
N PRO A 18 62.54 -18.88 1.62
CA PRO A 18 61.11 -19.01 1.38
C PRO A 18 60.33 -18.15 2.40
N GLY A 19 60.08 -16.88 2.07
CA GLY A 19 59.37 -15.98 3.00
C GLY A 19 58.74 -14.73 2.40
N SER A 20 59.09 -14.32 1.18
CA SER A 20 58.69 -12.99 0.68
C SER A 20 57.48 -12.95 -0.26
N ALA A 21 56.83 -14.08 -0.52
CA ALA A 21 55.55 -14.09 -1.23
C ALA A 21 54.33 -13.86 -0.32
N ALA A 22 54.55 -13.72 1.00
CA ALA A 22 53.49 -13.56 1.99
C ALA A 22 53.09 -12.09 2.29
N LEU A 23 53.66 -11.11 1.58
CA LEU A 23 53.50 -9.68 1.89
C LEU A 23 52.85 -8.86 0.76
N LEU A 24 51.91 -9.50 0.06
CA LEU A 24 50.90 -8.83 -0.77
C LEU A 24 49.50 -9.00 -0.15
N LEU A 25 49.45 -9.15 1.18
CA LEU A 25 48.21 -8.89 1.89
C LEU A 25 48.03 -7.36 1.91
N PRO A 26 46.91 -6.84 1.37
CA PRO A 26 46.59 -5.43 1.56
C PRO A 26 46.56 -5.15 3.06
N GLU A 27 47.26 -4.10 3.49
CA GLU A 27 47.24 -3.61 4.87
C GLU A 27 45.78 -3.53 5.36
N PRO A 28 45.43 -4.12 6.52
CA PRO A 28 44.06 -4.14 7.02
C PRO A 28 43.51 -2.74 7.37
N SER A 29 44.32 -1.68 7.24
CA SER A 29 43.92 -0.29 7.44
C SER A 29 43.13 0.33 6.29
N ASP A 30 43.24 -0.21 5.07
CA ASP A 30 42.56 0.35 3.88
C ASP A 30 41.21 -0.30 3.57
N VAL A 31 40.79 -1.27 4.39
CA VAL A 31 39.37 -1.62 4.47
C VAL A 31 38.70 -0.55 5.31
N GLY A 32 38.61 0.65 4.73
CA GLY A 32 37.60 1.62 5.10
C GLY A 32 36.27 0.93 4.90
N VAL A 33 35.80 0.27 5.97
CA VAL A 33 34.44 -0.21 6.07
C VAL A 33 33.62 1.05 5.96
N GLU A 34 33.22 1.40 4.74
CA GLU A 34 32.13 2.31 4.50
C GLU A 34 30.91 1.64 5.15
N THR A 35 30.79 1.86 6.45
CA THR A 35 29.57 1.83 7.23
C THR A 35 28.72 3.02 6.76
N GLY A 36 28.57 3.15 5.44
CA GLY A 36 27.57 3.94 4.79
C GLY A 36 26.25 3.24 5.08
N GLY A 37 25.73 3.47 6.29
CA GLY A 37 24.36 3.14 6.65
C GLY A 37 23.48 3.81 5.61
N ARG A 38 23.08 3.05 4.59
CA ARG A 38 22.14 3.52 3.58
C ARG A 38 20.94 4.03 4.37
N PRO A 39 20.57 5.32 4.25
CA PRO A 39 19.46 5.83 5.02
C PRO A 39 18.26 4.95 4.70
N ILE A 40 17.63 4.39 5.73
CA ILE A 40 16.37 3.63 5.60
C ILE A 40 15.35 4.64 5.09
N ARG A 41 15.31 4.84 3.77
CA ARG A 41 14.34 5.71 3.14
C ARG A 41 12.99 5.07 3.42
N SER A 42 12.11 5.79 4.11
CA SER A 42 10.81 5.27 4.47
C SER A 42 10.05 4.89 3.20
N GLN A 43 9.92 3.58 2.96
CA GLN A 43 9.23 3.01 1.80
C GLN A 43 7.81 3.58 1.68
N TRP A 44 7.16 3.82 2.82
CA TRP A 44 5.89 4.53 2.95
C TRP A 44 5.87 5.91 2.29
N ARG A 45 6.92 6.72 2.44
CA ARG A 45 6.97 8.07 1.86
C ARG A 45 7.15 8.03 0.35
N PHE A 46 7.75 6.97 -0.19
CA PHE A 46 7.82 6.75 -1.63
C PHE A 46 6.45 6.34 -2.19
N VAL A 47 5.77 5.41 -1.54
CA VAL A 47 4.40 4.96 -1.92
C VAL A 47 3.41 6.13 -1.84
N LEU A 48 3.40 6.90 -0.74
CA LEU A 48 2.51 8.06 -0.60
C LEU A 48 2.77 9.10 -1.69
N ARG A 49 4.04 9.46 -1.94
CA ARG A 49 4.38 10.44 -3.00
C ARG A 49 3.97 9.96 -4.39
N ARG A 50 4.08 8.66 -4.68
CA ARG A 50 3.65 8.05 -5.94
C ARG A 50 2.12 8.12 -6.08
N PHE A 51 1.38 7.76 -5.02
CA PHE A 51 -0.07 7.80 -4.97
C PHE A 51 -0.59 9.24 -5.15
N LEU A 52 -0.05 10.20 -4.40
CA LEU A 52 -0.40 11.63 -4.44
C LEU A 52 -0.05 12.31 -5.78
N ARG A 53 0.87 11.76 -6.57
CA ARG A 53 1.20 12.29 -7.90
C ARG A 53 0.24 11.77 -8.98
N HIS A 54 -0.53 10.73 -8.69
CA HIS A 54 -1.42 10.09 -9.65
C HIS A 54 -2.83 10.70 -9.57
N ARG A 55 -3.18 11.54 -10.55
CA ARG A 55 -4.47 12.27 -10.56
C ARG A 55 -5.68 11.33 -10.50
N VAL A 56 -5.63 10.20 -11.21
CA VAL A 56 -6.70 9.19 -11.19
C VAL A 56 -6.88 8.58 -9.79
N ALA A 57 -5.78 8.30 -9.09
CA ALA A 57 -5.84 7.73 -7.75
C ALA A 57 -6.43 8.74 -6.75
N LEU A 58 -6.07 10.02 -6.89
CA LEU A 58 -6.63 11.09 -6.08
C LEU A 58 -8.11 11.34 -6.34
N ILE A 59 -8.54 11.34 -7.61
CA ILE A 59 -9.96 11.52 -7.95
C ILE A 59 -10.78 10.37 -7.38
N ALA A 60 -10.32 9.12 -7.54
CA ALA A 60 -10.97 7.95 -6.97
C ALA A 60 -11.02 8.02 -5.43
N ALA A 61 -9.93 8.42 -4.78
CA ALA A 61 -9.88 8.58 -3.33
C ALA A 61 -10.83 9.68 -2.84
N LEU A 62 -10.84 10.84 -3.51
CA LEU A 62 -11.73 11.95 -3.17
C LEU A 62 -13.20 11.56 -3.35
N PHE A 63 -13.54 10.89 -4.46
CA PHE A 63 -14.88 10.40 -4.71
C PHE A 63 -15.31 9.40 -3.64
N LEU A 64 -14.45 8.43 -3.31
CA LEU A 64 -14.73 7.43 -2.29
C LEU A 64 -14.92 8.06 -0.91
N ILE A 65 -14.05 9.01 -0.51
CA ILE A 65 -14.16 9.72 0.77
C ILE A 65 -15.42 10.57 0.79
N GLY A 66 -15.71 11.32 -0.27
CA GLY A 66 -16.92 12.13 -0.38
C GLY A 66 -18.18 11.27 -0.26
N PHE A 67 -18.21 10.13 -0.97
CA PHE A 67 -19.33 9.19 -0.92
C PHE A 67 -19.48 8.53 0.45
N ALA A 68 -18.37 8.20 1.10
CA ALA A 68 -18.35 7.68 2.47
C ALA A 68 -18.92 8.69 3.48
N VAL A 69 -18.45 9.94 3.42
CA VAL A 69 -18.96 11.02 4.28
C VAL A 69 -20.44 11.24 4.02
N PHE A 70 -20.86 11.29 2.75
CA PHE A 70 -22.27 11.44 2.38
C PHE A 70 -23.15 10.32 2.97
N ALA A 71 -22.70 9.06 2.87
CA ALA A 71 -23.40 7.91 3.44
C ALA A 71 -23.46 7.92 4.98
N VAL A 72 -22.47 8.48 5.67
CA VAL A 72 -22.44 8.60 7.14
C VAL A 72 -23.29 9.77 7.64
N VAL A 73 -23.31 10.88 6.91
CA VAL A 73 -24.06 12.09 7.28
C VAL A 73 -25.55 11.95 6.98
N TRP A 74 -25.92 11.18 5.94
CA TRP A 74 -27.32 11.01 5.53
C TRP A 74 -28.29 10.53 6.64
N PRO A 75 -27.95 9.51 7.45
CA PRO A 75 -28.80 9.08 8.58
C PRO A 75 -29.12 10.19 9.58
N HIS A 76 -28.22 11.16 9.76
CA HIS A 76 -28.43 12.29 10.67
C HIS A 76 -29.34 13.36 10.08
N VAL A 77 -29.49 13.40 8.75
CA VAL A 77 -30.36 14.34 8.03
C VAL A 77 -31.76 13.75 7.82
N SER A 78 -31.87 12.42 7.71
CA SER A 78 -33.14 11.72 7.56
C SER A 78 -33.90 11.67 8.90
N SER A 79 -34.73 12.69 9.13
CA SER A 79 -35.57 12.87 10.34
C SER A 79 -36.53 11.70 10.64
N ASN A 80 -36.78 10.78 9.70
CA ASN A 80 -37.81 9.73 9.83
C ASN A 80 -37.24 8.33 10.05
N GLY A 81 -35.92 8.17 10.08
CA GLY A 81 -35.27 6.87 10.20
C GLY A 81 -35.48 5.99 8.96
N VAL A 82 -34.48 5.18 8.63
CA VAL A 82 -34.51 4.29 7.45
C VAL A 82 -35.56 3.16 7.60
N ASN A 83 -35.99 2.88 8.83
CA ASN A 83 -37.00 1.87 9.15
C ASN A 83 -38.05 2.45 10.13
N PRO A 84 -39.00 3.26 9.64
CA PRO A 84 -40.15 3.60 10.45
C PRO A 84 -40.95 2.31 10.80
N PRO A 85 -41.54 2.23 12.00
CA PRO A 85 -42.42 1.14 12.37
C PRO A 85 -43.57 1.04 11.36
N ILE A 86 -43.92 -0.20 10.99
CA ILE A 86 -44.96 -0.45 9.97
C ILE A 86 -46.30 -0.02 10.58
N THR A 87 -46.84 1.09 10.09
CA THR A 87 -48.16 1.59 10.47
C THR A 87 -49.08 1.58 9.27
N ARG A 88 -50.39 1.49 9.51
CA ARG A 88 -51.40 1.55 8.42
C ARG A 88 -51.29 2.85 7.59
N ALA A 89 -50.90 3.95 8.22
CA ALA A 89 -50.65 5.23 7.55
C ALA A 89 -49.47 5.16 6.58
N LEU A 90 -48.43 4.40 6.90
CA LEU A 90 -47.29 4.20 6.00
C LEU A 90 -47.66 3.33 4.79
N SER A 91 -48.46 2.29 5.00
CA SER A 91 -48.95 1.43 3.91
C SER A 91 -49.89 2.15 2.93
N ALA A 92 -50.51 3.27 3.35
CA ALA A 92 -51.32 4.10 2.46
C ALA A 92 -50.47 4.79 1.38
N HIS A 93 -49.18 5.01 1.65
CA HIS A 93 -48.20 5.56 0.72
C HIS A 93 -47.37 4.46 0.03
N ALA A 94 -47.87 3.22 -0.05
CA ALA A 94 -47.16 2.13 -0.69
C ALA A 94 -47.14 2.27 -2.22
N ARG A 95 -45.98 1.97 -2.83
CA ARG A 95 -45.77 1.99 -4.29
C ARG A 95 -46.04 3.36 -4.94
N GLU A 96 -45.74 4.43 -4.23
CA GLU A 96 -45.74 5.77 -4.82
C GLU A 96 -44.56 5.93 -5.77
N GLY A 97 -44.81 6.61 -6.89
CA GLY A 97 -43.78 6.94 -7.87
C GLY A 97 -42.80 8.01 -7.39
N PRO A 98 -41.79 8.35 -8.21
CA PRO A 98 -40.80 9.37 -7.89
C PRO A 98 -41.44 10.73 -7.59
N SER A 99 -41.06 11.33 -6.47
CA SER A 99 -41.52 12.66 -6.04
C SER A 99 -40.40 13.41 -5.30
N TRP A 100 -40.56 14.72 -5.09
CA TRP A 100 -39.58 15.50 -4.32
C TRP A 100 -39.41 15.02 -2.87
N SER A 101 -40.44 14.39 -2.29
CA SER A 101 -40.39 13.75 -0.98
C SER A 101 -39.80 12.33 -1.02
N HIS A 102 -39.99 11.61 -2.14
CA HIS A 102 -39.49 10.26 -2.36
C HIS A 102 -38.78 10.20 -3.72
N PRO A 103 -37.50 10.61 -3.83
CA PRO A 103 -36.82 10.73 -5.11
C PRO A 103 -36.83 9.44 -5.94
N PHE A 104 -36.77 8.28 -5.27
CA PHE A 104 -36.85 6.95 -5.89
C PHE A 104 -38.19 6.25 -5.67
N GLY A 105 -39.19 6.96 -5.14
CA GLY A 105 -40.49 6.40 -4.75
C GLY A 105 -40.43 5.58 -3.47
N THR A 106 -41.55 4.92 -3.16
CA THR A 106 -41.71 4.13 -1.94
C THR A 106 -41.84 2.63 -2.21
N ASP A 107 -41.44 1.81 -1.23
CA ASP A 107 -41.59 0.36 -1.30
C ASP A 107 -43.05 -0.09 -1.14
N GLN A 108 -43.29 -1.40 -1.20
CA GLN A 108 -44.56 -2.07 -0.88
C GLN A 108 -45.11 -1.74 0.51
N LEU A 109 -44.24 -1.26 1.41
CA LEU A 109 -44.59 -0.85 2.77
C LEU A 109 -44.70 0.68 2.94
N GLY A 110 -44.52 1.46 1.87
CA GLY A 110 -44.52 2.93 1.90
C GLY A 110 -43.25 3.56 2.46
N ARG A 111 -42.14 2.81 2.48
CA ARG A 111 -40.82 3.31 2.94
C ARG A 111 -40.04 3.94 1.79
N ASP A 112 -39.32 5.02 2.06
CA ASP A 112 -38.45 5.68 1.09
C ASP A 112 -37.33 4.74 0.61
N GLN A 113 -37.30 4.46 -0.70
CA GLN A 113 -36.27 3.62 -1.31
C GLN A 113 -34.92 4.33 -1.40
N PHE A 114 -34.91 5.66 -1.55
CA PHE A 114 -33.67 6.44 -1.61
C PHE A 114 -32.91 6.36 -0.28
N ALA A 115 -33.62 6.54 0.83
CA ALA A 115 -33.04 6.37 2.17
C ALA A 115 -32.47 4.96 2.40
N ARG A 116 -33.11 3.91 1.87
CA ARG A 116 -32.61 2.53 1.98
C ARG A 116 -31.37 2.27 1.14
N VAL A 117 -31.28 2.84 -0.05
CA VAL A 117 -30.08 2.76 -0.89
C VAL A 117 -28.89 3.41 -0.19
N LEU A 118 -29.11 4.54 0.48
CA LEU A 118 -28.06 5.23 1.22
C LEU A 118 -27.62 4.45 2.48
N ASP A 119 -28.56 3.82 3.19
CA ASP A 119 -28.22 2.94 4.30
C ASP A 119 -27.52 1.64 3.85
N ALA A 120 -27.88 1.10 2.69
CA ALA A 120 -27.16 -0.02 2.08
C ALA A 120 -25.74 0.38 1.69
N THR A 121 -25.56 1.60 1.16
CA THR A 121 -24.26 2.14 0.77
C THR A 121 -23.27 2.15 1.95
N LYS A 122 -23.70 2.58 3.14
CA LYS A 122 -22.88 2.54 4.36
C LYS A 122 -22.40 1.11 4.66
N LYS A 123 -23.30 0.12 4.57
CA LYS A 123 -22.96 -1.29 4.83
C LYS A 123 -21.98 -1.83 3.78
N SER A 124 -22.20 -1.52 2.50
CA SER A 124 -21.30 -1.89 1.42
C SER A 124 -19.89 -1.32 1.61
N LEU A 125 -19.77 -0.09 2.12
CA LEU A 125 -18.48 0.52 2.37
C LEU A 125 -17.69 -0.21 3.46
N VAL A 126 -18.36 -0.61 4.55
CA VAL A 126 -17.74 -1.39 5.63
C VAL A 126 -17.26 -2.75 5.12
N ILE A 127 -18.10 -3.45 4.35
CA ILE A 127 -17.75 -4.75 3.78
C ILE A 127 -16.60 -4.61 2.77
N GLY A 128 -16.64 -3.59 1.91
CA GLY A 128 -15.60 -3.33 0.92
C GLY A 128 -14.24 -3.04 1.57
N PHE A 129 -14.22 -2.19 2.61
CA PHE A 129 -12.99 -1.94 3.37
C PHE A 129 -12.49 -3.19 4.10
N GLY A 130 -13.39 -3.97 4.71
CA GLY A 130 -13.04 -5.23 5.36
C GLY A 130 -12.42 -6.24 4.38
N ALA A 131 -13.02 -6.39 3.19
CA ALA A 131 -12.49 -7.25 2.13
C ALA A 131 -11.13 -6.77 1.61
N ALA A 132 -10.96 -5.46 1.41
CA ALA A 132 -9.69 -4.88 0.98
C ALA A 132 -8.57 -5.07 2.02
N ALA A 133 -8.87 -4.88 3.31
CA ALA A 133 -7.93 -5.12 4.39
C ALA A 133 -7.52 -6.60 4.46
N LEU A 134 -8.49 -7.51 4.36
CA LEU A 134 -8.22 -8.94 4.40
C LEU A 134 -7.40 -9.39 3.18
N SER A 135 -7.77 -8.92 1.98
CA SER A 135 -7.02 -9.19 0.75
C SER A 135 -5.59 -8.66 0.84
N THR A 136 -5.39 -7.46 1.40
CA THR A 136 -4.06 -6.90 1.63
C THR A 136 -3.26 -7.75 2.61
N LEU A 137 -3.86 -8.21 3.71
CA LEU A 137 -3.19 -9.05 4.69
C LEU A 137 -2.71 -10.36 4.05
N VAL A 138 -3.60 -11.05 3.33
CA VAL A 138 -3.26 -12.29 2.62
C VAL A 138 -2.18 -12.02 1.57
N GLY A 139 -2.32 -10.96 0.78
CA GLY A 139 -1.34 -10.57 -0.24
C GLY A 139 0.04 -10.26 0.34
N VAL A 140 0.11 -9.61 1.50
CA VAL A 140 1.37 -9.32 2.20
C VAL A 140 2.02 -10.61 2.71
N ILE A 141 1.24 -11.53 3.30
CA ILE A 141 1.76 -12.82 3.77
C ILE A 141 2.31 -13.63 2.59
N VAL A 142 1.51 -13.83 1.55
CA VAL A 142 1.91 -14.61 0.37
C VAL A 142 3.07 -13.96 -0.37
N GLY A 143 3.01 -12.64 -0.57
CA GLY A 143 4.08 -11.88 -1.23
C GLY A 143 5.39 -11.89 -0.42
N GLY A 144 5.31 -11.87 0.90
CA GLY A 144 6.47 -12.00 1.78
C GLY A 144 7.06 -13.41 1.83
N LEU A 145 6.26 -14.45 1.55
CA LEU A 145 6.75 -15.83 1.44
C LEU A 145 7.32 -16.16 0.05
N ALA A 146 6.83 -15.49 -1.00
CA ALA A 146 7.24 -15.74 -2.38
C ALA A 146 8.47 -14.94 -2.84
N GLY A 147 8.92 -13.96 -2.03
CA GLY A 147 10.03 -13.06 -2.31
C GLY A 147 11.25 -13.32 -1.45
#